data_AF-A0A922SDG1-F1
#
_entry.id   AF-A0A922SDG1-F1
#
_cell.length_a   1.000
_cell.length_b   1.000
_cell.length_c   1.000
_cell.angle_alpha   90.00
_cell.angle_beta   90.00
_cell.angle_gamma   90.00
#
_symmetry.space_group_name_H-M   'P 1'
#
loop_
_entity.id
_entity.type
_entity.pdbx_description
1 polymer ?
#
loop_
_entity_poly.entity_id
_entity_poly.type
_entity_poly.pdbx_seq_one_letter_code
_entity_poly.pdbx_strand_id
1 'polypeptide(L)'
;MGVVKMPSYRDYWKKDLRYNLIADVMSLKRYEQIRQFLHFVDNLQQNGDRYFKVRPILEAVRRNCLKIEEEHRYSIDEMMVPYKGTRAGNRRQYLAKKPKKWGFKMFVRAGVSGCVYDFVPYAGEDTFRYHSFTEHENTLGVGAKVVIALCQSIKHKPAIVYFDNFFSSLELINLLRGEYGIFSLGTIRANRLRGCQEKLPSDKDLLKKGTQ
;
A
#
# COMPACT_ATOMS: atom_id res chain seq x y z
N MET A 1 22.31 -5.01 -7.67
CA MET A 1 21.71 -4.44 -8.91
C MET A 1 20.74 -3.28 -8.64
N GLY A 2 20.66 -2.74 -7.41
CA GLY A 2 19.80 -1.60 -7.10
C GLY A 2 20.49 -0.24 -7.28
N VAL A 3 21.76 -0.16 -6.84
CA VAL A 3 22.61 1.03 -6.91
C VAL A 3 23.14 1.23 -8.32
N VAL A 4 23.97 0.30 -8.80
CA VAL A 4 24.35 0.22 -10.21
C VAL A 4 23.28 -0.56 -10.95
N LYS A 5 22.69 0.04 -12.00
CA LYS A 5 21.65 -0.56 -12.83
C LYS A 5 22.14 -0.77 -14.25
N MET A 6 22.26 -2.03 -14.66
CA MET A 6 22.51 -2.44 -16.05
C MET A 6 21.20 -2.72 -16.81
N PRO A 7 21.19 -2.63 -18.15
CA PRO A 7 20.00 -2.93 -18.98
C PRO A 7 19.43 -4.34 -18.73
N SER A 8 20.30 -5.34 -18.59
CA SER A 8 19.95 -6.70 -18.22
C SER A 8 20.71 -7.13 -16.96
N TYR A 9 20.09 -7.98 -16.14
CA TYR A 9 20.80 -8.60 -15.02
C TYR A 9 21.94 -9.52 -15.50
N ARG A 10 21.92 -10.01 -16.74
CA ARG A 10 23.01 -10.84 -17.28
C ARG A 10 24.29 -10.03 -17.53
N ASP A 11 24.15 -8.73 -17.76
CA ASP A 11 25.27 -7.85 -18.13
C ASP A 11 26.30 -7.72 -17.00
N TYR A 12 25.89 -7.88 -15.73
CA TYR A 12 26.82 -7.87 -14.59
C TYR A 12 27.90 -8.97 -14.68
N TRP A 13 27.64 -10.06 -15.43
CA TRP A 13 28.60 -11.16 -15.65
C TRP A 13 29.24 -11.14 -17.05
N LYS A 14 28.81 -10.24 -17.94
CA LYS A 14 29.38 -10.13 -19.30
C LYS A 14 30.79 -9.55 -19.21
N LYS A 15 31.74 -10.09 -19.99
CA LYS A 15 33.16 -9.73 -19.92
C LYS A 15 33.40 -8.20 -19.96
N ASP A 16 32.76 -7.50 -20.89
CA ASP A 16 32.99 -6.06 -21.11
C ASP A 16 32.26 -5.15 -20.11
N LEU A 17 31.25 -5.67 -19.40
CA LEU A 17 30.40 -4.94 -18.44
C LEU A 17 30.50 -5.54 -17.03
N ARG A 18 31.50 -6.39 -16.80
CA ARG A 18 31.60 -7.21 -15.59
C ARG A 18 31.65 -6.31 -14.37
N TYR A 19 30.76 -6.60 -13.43
CA TYR A 19 30.75 -5.91 -12.14
C TYR A 19 31.19 -6.86 -11.04
N ASN A 20 32.48 -6.80 -10.68
CA ASN A 20 33.17 -7.75 -9.81
C ASN A 20 32.43 -7.99 -8.48
N LEU A 21 31.93 -6.93 -7.83
CA LEU A 21 31.17 -7.04 -6.57
C LEU A 21 29.90 -7.91 -6.64
N ILE A 22 29.39 -8.19 -7.84
CA ILE A 22 28.29 -9.14 -8.05
C ILE A 22 28.81 -10.43 -8.66
N ALA A 23 29.65 -10.32 -9.69
CA ALA A 23 30.04 -11.44 -10.51
C ALA A 23 31.03 -12.39 -9.83
N ASP A 24 31.74 -11.92 -8.80
CA ASP A 24 32.67 -12.73 -8.00
C ASP A 24 31.96 -13.47 -6.86
N VAL A 25 30.78 -12.99 -6.42
CA VAL A 25 30.01 -13.60 -5.32
C VAL A 25 29.39 -14.94 -5.73
N MET A 26 28.88 -15.03 -6.96
CA MET A 26 28.35 -16.27 -7.53
C MET A 26 28.35 -16.24 -9.06
N SER A 27 28.39 -17.41 -9.69
CA SER A 27 28.27 -17.50 -11.15
C SER A 27 26.86 -17.12 -11.64
N LEU A 28 26.77 -16.63 -12.88
CA LEU A 28 25.47 -16.32 -13.52
C LEU A 28 24.54 -17.53 -13.51
N LYS A 29 25.06 -18.72 -13.81
CA LYS A 29 24.30 -19.98 -13.82
C LYS A 29 23.67 -20.25 -12.44
N ARG A 30 24.44 -20.07 -11.36
CA ARG A 30 23.94 -20.26 -10.00
C ARG A 30 22.87 -19.23 -9.64
N TYR A 31 23.08 -17.96 -9.99
CA TYR A 31 22.11 -16.90 -9.76
C TYR A 31 20.77 -17.18 -10.48
N GLU A 32 20.83 -17.61 -11.74
CA GLU A 32 19.64 -17.95 -12.53
C GLU A 32 18.88 -19.15 -11.95
N GLN A 33 19.58 -20.19 -11.49
CA GLN A 33 18.96 -21.33 -10.82
C GLN A 33 18.22 -20.89 -9.55
N ILE A 34 18.87 -20.12 -8.66
CA ILE A 34 18.23 -19.62 -7.43
C ILE A 34 16.98 -18.80 -7.79
N ARG A 35 17.09 -17.89 -8.76
CA ARG A 35 15.97 -17.04 -9.19
C ARG A 35 14.81 -17.86 -9.78
N GLN A 36 15.09 -18.95 -10.48
CA GLN A 36 14.07 -19.79 -11.12
C GLN A 36 13.31 -20.66 -10.10
N PHE A 37 14.00 -21.16 -9.07
CA PHE A 37 13.47 -22.12 -8.11
C PHE A 37 13.21 -21.50 -6.72
N LEU A 38 13.15 -20.17 -6.61
CA LEU A 38 12.85 -19.49 -5.36
C LEU A 38 11.38 -19.68 -4.98
N HIS A 39 11.14 -20.35 -3.86
CA HIS A 39 9.82 -20.59 -3.29
C HIS A 39 9.81 -20.27 -1.78
N PHE A 40 8.67 -19.81 -1.28
CA PHE A 40 8.51 -19.41 0.13
C PHE A 40 7.47 -20.25 0.88
N VAL A 41 6.77 -21.14 0.16
CA VAL A 41 5.72 -22.01 0.71
C VAL A 41 5.76 -23.35 0.00
N ASP A 42 5.22 -24.37 0.67
CA ASP A 42 4.88 -25.65 0.04
C ASP A 42 3.62 -25.47 -0.84
N ASN A 43 3.71 -25.82 -2.12
CA ASN A 43 2.60 -25.71 -3.06
C ASN A 43 1.46 -26.70 -2.76
N LEU A 44 1.71 -27.75 -1.97
CA LEU A 44 0.70 -28.73 -1.56
C LEU A 44 -0.27 -28.17 -0.50
N GLN A 45 0.07 -27.06 0.16
CA GLN A 45 -0.69 -26.48 1.27
C GLN A 45 -1.56 -25.28 0.87
N GLN A 46 -1.98 -25.19 -0.40
CA GLN A 46 -2.70 -24.00 -0.90
C GLN A 46 -4.04 -23.79 -0.18
N ASN A 47 -4.25 -22.59 0.37
CA ASN A 47 -5.40 -22.25 1.24
C ASN A 47 -6.34 -21.17 0.65
N GLY A 48 -6.35 -21.04 -0.68
CA GLY A 48 -7.16 -20.04 -1.38
C GLY A 48 -6.70 -18.58 -1.23
N ASP A 49 -5.64 -18.27 -0.46
CA ASP A 49 -5.11 -16.90 -0.36
C ASP A 49 -4.54 -16.47 -1.71
N ARG A 50 -5.01 -15.33 -2.22
CA ARG A 50 -4.54 -14.80 -3.50
C ARG A 50 -3.02 -14.55 -3.51
N TYR A 51 -2.45 -14.25 -2.36
CA TYR A 51 -1.01 -14.03 -2.15
C TYR A 51 -0.30 -15.18 -1.43
N PHE A 52 -0.93 -16.37 -1.33
CA PHE A 52 -0.40 -17.55 -0.61
C PHE A 52 1.11 -17.76 -0.84
N LYS A 53 1.54 -17.77 -2.11
CA LYS A 53 2.93 -18.04 -2.51
C LYS A 53 3.98 -17.07 -1.97
N VAL A 54 3.57 -15.86 -1.59
CA VAL A 54 4.46 -14.80 -1.09
C VAL A 54 4.04 -14.32 0.30
N ARG A 55 2.98 -14.89 0.89
CA ARG A 55 2.43 -14.50 2.19
C ARG A 55 3.49 -14.49 3.29
N PRO A 56 4.36 -15.51 3.44
CA PRO A 56 5.38 -15.48 4.49
C PRO A 56 6.33 -14.28 4.40
N ILE A 57 6.67 -13.87 3.17
CA ILE A 57 7.52 -12.69 2.94
C ILE A 57 6.76 -11.41 3.22
N LEU A 58 5.51 -11.30 2.79
CA LEU A 58 4.68 -10.13 3.07
C LEU A 58 4.53 -9.91 4.58
N GLU A 59 4.21 -10.97 5.34
CA GLU A 59 4.08 -10.89 6.79
C GLU A 59 5.43 -10.65 7.48
N ALA A 60 6.54 -11.21 6.98
CA ALA A 60 7.86 -10.91 7.51
C ALA A 60 8.24 -9.43 7.34
N VAL A 61 7.98 -8.85 6.16
CA VAL A 61 8.22 -7.42 5.91
C VAL A 61 7.30 -6.57 6.78
N ARG A 62 6.00 -6.88 6.82
CA ARG A 62 5.02 -6.16 7.65
C ARG A 62 5.41 -6.17 9.13
N ARG A 63 5.79 -7.33 9.68
CA ARG A 63 6.25 -7.43 11.07
C ARG A 63 7.46 -6.54 11.36
N ASN A 64 8.37 -6.37 10.39
CA ASN A 64 9.50 -5.47 10.56
C ASN A 64 9.08 -4.00 10.49
N CYS A 65 8.16 -3.62 9.59
CA CYS A 65 7.57 -2.29 9.55
C CYS A 65 6.92 -1.91 10.90
N LEU A 66 6.18 -2.85 11.51
CA LEU A 66 5.51 -2.65 12.80
C LEU A 66 6.44 -2.57 14.03
N LYS A 67 7.72 -2.88 13.85
CA LYS A 67 8.76 -2.74 14.89
C LYS A 67 9.47 -1.38 14.83
N ILE A 68 9.30 -0.62 13.75
CA ILE A 68 9.86 0.73 13.64
C ILE A 68 9.20 1.59 14.73
N GLU A 69 10.00 2.43 15.38
CA GLU A 69 9.51 3.39 16.36
C GLU A 69 8.47 4.32 15.72
N GLU A 70 7.29 4.38 16.34
CA GLU A 70 6.13 5.07 15.80
C GLU A 70 6.30 6.60 15.86
N GLU A 71 5.85 7.24 14.79
CA GLU A 71 5.64 8.68 14.76
C GLU A 71 4.21 9.04 15.25
N HIS A 72 3.85 10.32 15.19
CA HIS A 72 2.51 10.79 15.55
C HIS A 72 1.65 11.21 14.35
N ARG A 73 2.24 11.30 13.15
CA ARG A 73 1.59 11.80 11.94
C ARG A 73 1.84 10.84 10.79
N TYR A 74 0.76 10.42 10.13
CA TYR A 74 0.81 9.38 9.12
C TYR A 74 0.02 9.74 7.87
N SER A 75 0.51 9.35 6.70
CA SER A 75 -0.24 9.39 5.44
C SER A 75 -0.67 7.99 5.06
N ILE A 76 -1.93 7.83 4.64
CA ILE A 76 -2.46 6.61 4.03
C ILE A 76 -2.73 6.87 2.55
N ASP A 77 -2.08 6.09 1.69
CA ASP A 77 -2.22 6.16 0.24
C ASP A 77 -1.88 4.80 -0.41
N GLU A 78 -1.89 4.78 -1.74
CA GLU A 78 -1.76 3.61 -2.58
C GLU A 78 -0.38 3.57 -3.22
N MET A 79 0.34 2.48 -2.98
CA MET A 79 1.63 2.19 -3.60
C MET A 79 1.47 1.12 -4.70
N MET A 80 2.29 1.24 -5.74
CA MET A 80 2.35 0.28 -6.83
C MET A 80 3.68 -0.45 -6.87
N VAL A 81 3.64 -1.78 -6.74
CA VAL A 81 4.79 -2.65 -7.02
C VAL A 81 4.78 -2.98 -8.51
N PRO A 82 5.69 -2.44 -9.33
CA PRO A 82 5.59 -2.52 -10.77
C PRO A 82 5.74 -3.95 -11.28
N TYR A 83 4.82 -4.39 -12.14
CA TYR A 83 4.86 -5.70 -12.74
C TYR A 83 4.18 -5.69 -14.10
N LYS A 84 4.95 -5.96 -15.16
CA LYS A 84 4.46 -6.01 -16.55
C LYS A 84 4.13 -7.42 -17.05
N GLY A 85 4.46 -8.46 -16.29
CA GLY A 85 4.19 -9.84 -16.70
C GLY A 85 2.69 -10.15 -16.71
N THR A 86 2.31 -11.22 -17.41
CA THR A 86 0.91 -11.64 -17.59
C THR A 86 0.50 -12.77 -16.66
N ARG A 87 1.46 -13.51 -16.10
CA ARG A 87 1.22 -14.70 -15.24
C ARG A 87 0.48 -14.40 -13.94
N ALA A 88 0.45 -13.14 -13.51
CA ALA A 88 -0.29 -12.72 -12.31
C ALA A 88 -1.82 -12.67 -12.51
N GLY A 89 -2.31 -12.74 -13.76
CA GLY A 89 -3.75 -12.69 -14.06
C GLY A 89 -4.42 -11.44 -13.52
N ASN A 90 -5.58 -11.59 -12.88
CA ASN A 90 -6.36 -10.51 -12.27
C ASN A 90 -5.76 -9.91 -10.98
N ARG A 91 -4.64 -10.46 -10.47
CA ARG A 91 -3.96 -9.92 -9.28
C ARG A 91 -3.23 -8.62 -9.59
N ARG A 92 -2.80 -8.40 -10.83
CA ARG A 92 -2.22 -7.12 -11.24
C ARG A 92 -3.34 -6.12 -11.50
N GLN A 93 -3.12 -4.87 -11.12
CA GLN A 93 -4.03 -3.76 -11.32
C GLN A 93 -3.48 -2.79 -12.35
N TYR A 94 -4.40 -2.15 -13.08
CA TYR A 94 -4.08 -1.05 -13.98
C TYR A 94 -4.52 0.28 -13.36
N LEU A 95 -3.58 1.20 -13.16
CA LEU A 95 -3.84 2.55 -12.68
C LEU A 95 -3.40 3.56 -13.72
N ALA A 96 -4.36 4.02 -14.53
CA ALA A 96 -4.13 4.91 -15.66
C ALA A 96 -3.35 6.19 -15.29
N LYS A 97 -3.61 6.72 -14.09
CA LYS A 97 -3.05 7.99 -13.59
C LYS A 97 -1.66 7.87 -12.95
N LYS A 98 -1.13 6.65 -12.73
CA LYS A 98 0.20 6.47 -12.12
C LYS A 98 1.26 6.29 -13.22
N PRO A 99 2.51 6.77 -13.02
CA PRO A 99 3.59 6.62 -14.02
C PRO A 99 3.84 5.15 -14.41
N LYS A 100 3.77 4.26 -13.42
CA LYS A 100 3.87 2.81 -13.60
C LYS A 100 2.47 2.22 -13.53
N LYS A 101 1.83 2.10 -14.70
CA LYS A 101 0.40 1.78 -14.80
C LYS A 101 0.04 0.35 -14.41
N TRP A 102 0.95 -0.61 -14.57
CA TRP A 102 0.72 -2.04 -14.27
C TRP A 102 1.54 -2.50 -13.07
N GLY A 103 0.88 -3.14 -12.10
CA GLY A 103 1.57 -3.69 -10.94
C GLY A 103 0.63 -4.29 -9.89
N PHE A 104 1.19 -4.62 -8.73
CA PHE A 104 0.42 -5.01 -7.55
C PHE A 104 0.14 -3.78 -6.72
N LYS A 105 -1.15 -3.54 -6.44
CA LYS A 105 -1.59 -2.43 -5.59
C LYS A 105 -1.44 -2.80 -4.12
N MET A 106 -0.88 -1.90 -3.33
CA MET A 106 -0.82 -1.98 -1.88
C MET A 106 -1.37 -0.68 -1.30
N PHE A 107 -2.12 -0.77 -0.21
CA PHE A 107 -2.43 0.38 0.63
C PHE A 107 -1.36 0.48 1.71
N VAL A 108 -0.87 1.68 1.98
CA VAL A 108 0.31 1.88 2.82
C VAL A 108 0.06 3.00 3.81
N ARG A 109 0.44 2.79 5.07
CA ARG A 109 0.58 3.83 6.10
C ARG A 109 2.05 4.20 6.23
N ALA A 110 2.39 5.45 5.91
CA ALA A 110 3.75 5.98 6.01
C ALA A 110 3.82 7.16 7.00
N GLY A 111 4.93 7.32 7.70
CA GLY A 111 5.18 8.45 8.59
C GLY A 111 5.73 9.68 7.85
N VAL A 112 5.98 10.76 8.58
CA VAL A 112 6.59 12.00 8.05
C VAL A 112 8.01 11.74 7.56
N SER A 113 8.72 10.81 8.19
CA SER A 113 10.04 10.34 7.75
C SER A 113 10.04 9.69 6.35
N GLY A 114 8.87 9.31 5.84
CA GLY A 114 8.73 8.49 4.64
C GLY A 114 8.85 6.99 4.91
N CYS A 115 9.07 6.57 6.16
CA CYS A 115 9.08 5.15 6.54
C CYS A 115 7.68 4.55 6.44
N VAL A 116 7.61 3.31 5.94
CA VAL A 116 6.37 2.52 5.90
C VAL A 116 6.21 1.76 7.22
N TYR A 117 5.08 1.99 7.89
CA TYR A 117 4.75 1.42 9.20
C TYR A 117 3.82 0.23 9.09
N ASP A 118 2.86 0.27 8.17
CA ASP A 118 1.97 -0.84 7.89
C ASP A 118 1.49 -0.79 6.43
N PHE A 119 1.06 -1.93 5.89
CA PHE A 119 0.50 -2.02 4.55
C PHE A 119 -0.47 -3.20 4.40
N VAL A 120 -1.43 -3.04 3.48
CA VAL A 120 -2.41 -4.06 3.11
C VAL A 120 -2.33 -4.32 1.61
N PRO A 121 -1.95 -5.52 1.16
CA PRO A 121 -1.98 -5.89 -0.26
C PRO A 121 -3.41 -5.94 -0.78
N TYR A 122 -3.69 -5.26 -1.89
CA TYR A 122 -5.01 -5.35 -2.52
C TYR A 122 -5.20 -6.73 -3.15
N ALA A 123 -6.24 -7.44 -2.73
CA ALA A 123 -6.59 -8.77 -3.21
C ALA A 123 -8.03 -8.85 -3.74
N GLY A 124 -8.65 -7.73 -4.13
CA GLY A 124 -10.07 -7.69 -4.49
C GLY A 124 -10.95 -7.99 -3.27
N GLU A 125 -11.91 -8.90 -3.41
CA GLU A 125 -12.80 -9.34 -2.31
C GLU A 125 -12.02 -9.92 -1.13
N ASP A 126 -10.83 -10.49 -1.39
CA ASP A 126 -9.99 -11.15 -0.39
C ASP A 126 -9.05 -10.18 0.36
N THR A 127 -9.15 -8.86 0.11
CA THR A 127 -8.21 -7.85 0.63
C THR A 127 -8.12 -7.87 2.15
N PHE A 128 -9.26 -8.12 2.82
CA PHE A 128 -9.37 -8.04 4.27
C PHE A 128 -9.43 -9.42 4.95
N ARG A 129 -9.00 -10.51 4.29
CA ARG A 129 -9.03 -11.86 4.85
C ARG A 129 -8.49 -11.97 6.28
N TYR A 130 -7.43 -11.23 6.58
CA TYR A 130 -6.73 -11.25 7.87
C TYR A 130 -7.05 -10.03 8.75
N HIS A 131 -8.16 -9.34 8.49
CA HIS A 131 -8.60 -8.18 9.27
C HIS A 131 -10.01 -8.45 9.79
N SER A 132 -10.23 -8.07 11.04
CA SER A 132 -11.55 -8.15 11.68
C SER A 132 -12.13 -6.75 11.79
N PHE A 133 -13.42 -6.64 11.51
CA PHE A 133 -14.17 -5.40 11.58
C PHE A 133 -15.43 -5.61 12.42
N THR A 134 -15.84 -4.57 13.15
CA THR A 134 -17.13 -4.56 13.86
C THR A 134 -18.30 -4.56 12.86
N GLU A 135 -19.51 -4.83 13.34
CA GLU A 135 -20.72 -4.71 12.50
C GLU A 135 -20.85 -3.30 11.91
N HIS A 136 -20.57 -2.27 12.73
CA HIS A 136 -20.60 -0.88 12.29
C HIS A 136 -19.55 -0.60 11.21
N GLU A 137 -18.30 -1.00 11.42
CA GLU A 137 -17.23 -0.85 10.42
C GLU A 137 -17.53 -1.61 9.12
N ASN A 138 -18.28 -2.72 9.21
CA ASN A 138 -18.68 -3.47 8.04
C ASN A 138 -19.67 -2.74 7.14
N THR A 139 -20.44 -1.78 7.68
CA THR A 139 -21.33 -0.90 6.90
C THR A 139 -20.56 0.13 6.06
N LEU A 140 -19.28 0.34 6.35
CA LEU A 140 -18.47 1.33 5.67
C LEU A 140 -17.90 0.82 4.34
N GLY A 141 -17.62 1.76 3.43
CA GLY A 141 -17.02 1.46 2.14
C GLY A 141 -15.58 0.94 2.24
N VAL A 142 -15.10 0.35 1.15
CA VAL A 142 -13.74 -0.24 1.05
C VAL A 142 -12.64 0.73 1.48
N GLY A 143 -12.73 2.02 1.09
CA GLY A 143 -11.75 3.04 1.46
C GLY A 143 -11.65 3.23 2.98
N ALA A 144 -12.79 3.29 3.67
CA ALA A 144 -12.82 3.39 5.13
C ALA A 144 -12.26 2.13 5.80
N LYS A 145 -12.61 0.94 5.30
CA LYS A 145 -12.05 -0.33 5.81
C LYS A 145 -10.53 -0.40 5.67
N VAL A 146 -9.95 0.14 4.59
CA VAL A 146 -8.49 0.26 4.44
C VAL A 146 -7.90 1.14 5.54
N VAL A 147 -8.48 2.33 5.77
CA VAL A 147 -7.97 3.25 6.79
C VAL A 147 -8.04 2.62 8.16
N ILE A 148 -9.17 1.99 8.50
CA ILE A 148 -9.37 1.27 9.77
C ILE A 148 -8.31 0.17 9.94
N ALA A 149 -8.18 -0.72 8.95
CA ALA A 149 -7.21 -1.82 8.95
C ALA A 149 -5.78 -1.34 9.23
N LEU A 150 -5.37 -0.22 8.61
CA LEU A 150 -4.05 0.38 8.81
C LEU A 150 -3.93 1.16 10.12
N CYS A 151 -5.03 1.62 10.70
CA CYS A 151 -5.06 2.37 11.96
C CYS A 151 -5.08 1.48 13.20
N GLN A 152 -5.58 0.25 13.09
CA GLN A 152 -5.61 -0.76 14.16
C GLN A 152 -4.23 -1.03 14.76
N SER A 153 -3.17 -0.91 13.95
CA SER A 153 -1.79 -1.14 14.40
C SER A 153 -1.09 0.10 14.97
N ILE A 154 -1.74 1.27 15.03
CA ILE A 154 -1.19 2.48 15.68
C ILE A 154 -1.31 2.33 17.20
N LYS A 155 -0.18 2.29 17.91
CA LYS A 155 -0.14 2.06 19.36
C LYS A 155 -0.26 3.36 20.14
N HIS A 156 0.46 4.41 19.72
CA HIS A 156 0.50 5.67 20.46
C HIS A 156 -0.61 6.63 20.00
N LYS A 157 -1.43 7.06 20.96
CA LYS A 157 -2.52 8.03 20.77
C LYS A 157 -2.27 9.27 21.64
N PRO A 158 -2.70 10.46 21.21
CA PRO A 158 -3.37 10.74 19.94
C PRO A 158 -2.41 10.62 18.74
N ALA A 159 -2.96 10.25 17.59
CA ALA A 159 -2.26 10.25 16.30
C ALA A 159 -3.06 11.03 15.26
N ILE A 160 -2.39 11.54 14.22
CA ILE A 160 -3.02 12.24 13.10
C ILE A 160 -2.80 11.45 11.82
N VAL A 161 -3.88 11.16 11.10
CA VAL A 161 -3.82 10.43 9.83
C VAL A 161 -4.36 11.30 8.70
N TYR A 162 -3.57 11.38 7.62
CA TYR A 162 -3.90 12.08 6.39
C TYR A 162 -4.28 11.06 5.32
N PHE A 163 -5.36 11.31 4.59
CA PHE A 163 -5.76 10.45 3.46
C PHE A 163 -6.53 11.25 2.39
N ASP A 164 -6.53 10.73 1.18
CA ASP A 164 -7.18 11.40 0.05
C ASP A 164 -8.71 11.18 0.01
N ASN A 165 -9.35 11.70 -1.04
CA ASN A 165 -10.79 11.61 -1.21
C ASN A 165 -11.32 10.22 -1.59
N PHE A 166 -10.46 9.28 -1.97
CA PHE A 166 -10.88 7.90 -2.19
C PHE A 166 -11.27 7.27 -0.85
N PHE A 167 -10.47 7.52 0.20
CA PHE A 167 -10.67 6.99 1.55
C PHE A 167 -11.67 7.76 2.39
N SER A 168 -11.80 9.07 2.16
CA SER A 168 -12.54 9.97 3.07
C SER A 168 -14.06 9.78 3.06
N SER A 169 -14.66 9.75 4.26
CA SER A 169 -16.10 9.92 4.53
C SER A 169 -16.32 10.54 5.92
N LEU A 170 -17.50 11.13 6.17
CA LEU A 170 -17.80 11.76 7.46
C LEU A 170 -17.89 10.74 8.60
N GLU A 171 -18.44 9.57 8.31
CA GLU A 171 -18.58 8.46 9.26
C GLU A 171 -17.21 7.96 9.69
N LEU A 172 -16.28 7.80 8.74
CA LEU A 172 -14.91 7.41 9.03
C LEU A 172 -14.23 8.42 9.95
N ILE A 173 -14.38 9.73 9.70
CA ILE A 173 -13.75 10.77 10.52
C ILE A 173 -14.27 10.72 11.95
N ASN A 174 -15.60 10.56 12.13
CA ASN A 174 -16.20 10.45 13.46
C ASN A 174 -15.76 9.16 14.17
N LEU A 175 -15.74 8.03 13.47
CA LEU A 175 -15.31 6.73 14.00
C LEU A 175 -13.84 6.76 14.44
N LEU A 176 -12.95 7.31 13.61
CA LEU A 176 -11.52 7.43 13.95
C LEU A 176 -11.31 8.27 15.21
N ARG A 177 -12.04 9.38 15.35
CA ARG A 177 -11.93 10.24 16.52
C ARG A 177 -12.51 9.57 17.77
N GLY A 178 -13.71 9.01 17.66
CA GLY A 178 -14.46 8.48 18.80
C GLY A 178 -13.94 7.14 19.30
N GLU A 179 -13.64 6.21 18.40
CA GLU A 179 -13.30 4.83 18.76
C GLU A 179 -11.79 4.56 18.75
N TYR A 180 -11.02 5.27 17.91
CA TYR A 180 -9.58 5.00 17.73
C TYR A 180 -8.67 6.06 18.37
N GLY A 181 -9.20 7.18 18.86
CA GLY A 181 -8.41 8.31 19.36
C GLY A 181 -7.49 8.92 18.29
N ILE A 182 -7.91 8.84 17.01
CA ILE A 182 -7.16 9.32 15.85
C ILE A 182 -7.84 10.55 15.28
N PHE A 183 -7.08 11.64 15.16
CA PHE A 183 -7.47 12.78 14.37
C PHE A 183 -7.21 12.49 12.89
N SER A 184 -8.06 13.00 12.01
CA SER A 184 -7.88 12.81 10.58
C SER A 184 -8.02 14.11 9.80
N LEU A 185 -7.29 14.19 8.69
CA LEU A 185 -7.43 15.26 7.72
C LEU A 185 -7.45 14.66 6.32
N GLY A 186 -8.48 14.99 5.55
CA GLY A 186 -8.63 14.51 4.19
C GLY A 186 -9.54 15.39 3.37
N THR A 187 -9.50 15.20 2.05
CA THR A 187 -10.43 15.86 1.14
C THR A 187 -11.66 15.00 0.97
N ILE A 188 -12.86 15.58 1.00
CA ILE A 188 -14.11 14.84 0.77
C ILE A 188 -14.69 15.28 -0.58
N ARG A 189 -15.14 14.32 -1.39
CA ARG A 189 -15.85 14.65 -2.64
C ARG A 189 -17.21 15.25 -2.31
N ALA A 190 -17.62 16.31 -3.01
CA ALA A 190 -18.89 17.00 -2.75
C ALA A 190 -20.10 16.05 -2.74
N ASN A 191 -20.13 15.05 -3.62
CA ASN A 191 -21.19 14.05 -3.68
C ASN A 191 -21.22 13.04 -2.50
N ARG A 192 -20.25 13.10 -1.57
CA ARG A 192 -20.20 12.29 -0.35
C ARG A 192 -20.56 13.09 0.91
N LEU A 193 -20.98 14.35 0.77
CA LEU A 193 -21.30 15.25 1.88
C LEU A 193 -22.74 15.12 2.40
N ARG A 194 -23.53 14.16 1.89
CA ARG A 194 -24.91 13.85 2.33
C ARG A 194 -25.81 15.08 2.46
N GLY A 195 -25.78 15.98 1.49
CA GLY A 195 -26.60 17.21 1.49
C GLY A 195 -25.88 18.43 2.08
N CYS A 196 -24.77 18.25 2.81
CA CYS A 196 -24.03 19.39 3.36
C CYS A 196 -23.40 20.28 2.26
N GLN A 197 -23.22 19.75 1.05
CA GLN A 197 -22.73 20.53 -0.09
C GLN A 197 -23.62 21.72 -0.45
N GLU A 198 -24.92 21.69 -0.12
CA GLU A 198 -25.86 22.79 -0.38
C GLU A 198 -25.61 23.99 0.54
N LYS A 199 -24.99 23.76 1.70
CA LYS A 199 -24.65 24.80 2.68
C LYS A 199 -23.22 25.29 2.55
N LEU A 200 -22.40 24.64 1.73
CA LEU A 200 -21.00 25.01 1.52
C LEU A 200 -20.88 25.94 0.31
N PRO A 201 -19.93 26.89 0.32
CA PRO A 201 -19.64 27.71 -0.84
C PRO A 201 -19.25 26.82 -2.04
N SER A 202 -19.68 27.20 -3.24
CA SER A 202 -19.33 26.44 -4.44
C SER A 202 -17.83 26.55 -4.73
N ASP A 203 -17.27 25.60 -5.48
CA ASP A 203 -15.87 25.66 -5.93
C ASP A 203 -15.56 26.99 -6.65
N LYS A 204 -16.54 27.53 -7.40
CA LYS A 204 -16.44 28.82 -8.07
C LYS A 204 -16.33 29.99 -7.09
N ASP A 205 -17.07 29.94 -5.98
CA ASP A 205 -17.04 30.98 -4.95
C ASP A 205 -15.74 30.91 -4.14
N LEU A 206 -15.25 29.70 -3.87
CA LEU A 206 -13.96 29.48 -3.20
C LEU A 206 -12.79 29.95 -4.07
N LEU A 207 -12.80 29.64 -5.37
CA LEU A 207 -11.78 30.09 -6.34
C LEU A 207 -11.68 31.63 -6.43
N LYS A 208 -12.82 32.32 -6.38
CA LYS A 208 -12.86 33.79 -6.37
C LYS A 208 -12.30 34.39 -5.08
N LYS A 209 -12.47 33.73 -3.95
CA LYS A 209 -11.94 34.19 -2.65
C LYS A 209 -10.45 33.92 -2.47
N GLY A 210 -9.93 32.86 -3.08
CA GLY A 210 -8.51 32.47 -2.97
C GLY A 210 -7.55 33.22 -3.91
N THR A 211 -8.07 34.08 -4.80
CA THR A 211 -7.28 34.93 -5.70
C THR A 211 -7.13 36.39 -5.21
N GLN A 212 -7.55 36.68 -3.98
CA GLN A 212 -7.26 37.94 -3.27
C GLN A 212 -6.09 37.77 -2.31
#